data_AF-A0A9P4GYB9-F1
#
_entry.id   AF-A0A9P4GYB9-F1
#
_cell.length_a   1.000
_cell.length_b   1.000
_cell.length_c   1.000
_cell.angle_alpha   90.00
_cell.angle_beta   90.00
_cell.angle_gamma   90.00
#
_symmetry.space_group_name_H-M   'P 1'
#
loop_
_entity.id
_entity.type
_entity.pdbx_description
1 polymer ?
#
loop_
_entity_poly.entity_id
_entity_poly.type
_entity_poly.pdbx_seq_one_letter_code
_entity_poly.pdbx_strand_id
1 'polypeptide(L)'
;MHFTTPLLTLLASTSLAAVLPRSGLGSWAVTINKASYANGYKSLDISAVYTSDSYPDGISSSCSTVKPSAADPEQPRTCSAGFEASYDGSSVSLQQTVELPINATVFGSGPIKLTTSGAGRIYTGSATVEVTSATA
;
A
#
# COMPACT_ATOMS: atom_id res chain seq x y z
N MET A 1 62.39 -10.00 -31.00
CA MET A 1 62.11 -8.67 -30.42
C MET A 1 60.64 -8.34 -30.68
N HIS A 2 59.94 -7.97 -29.61
CA HIS A 2 58.61 -7.33 -29.58
C HIS A 2 57.40 -8.18 -30.02
N PHE A 3 56.60 -8.56 -29.03
CA PHE A 3 55.17 -8.79 -29.21
C PHE A 3 54.41 -7.96 -28.18
N THR A 4 53.50 -7.15 -28.72
CA THR A 4 52.76 -6.07 -28.06
C THR A 4 51.45 -6.61 -27.47
N THR A 5 51.07 -6.06 -26.31
CA THR A 5 49.88 -6.32 -25.48
C THR A 5 48.53 -6.06 -26.18
N PRO A 6 47.43 -6.62 -25.65
CA PRO A 6 46.51 -5.74 -24.92
C PRO A 6 45.94 -6.33 -23.62
N LEU A 7 45.79 -5.44 -22.64
CA LEU A 7 45.06 -5.62 -21.38
C LEU A 7 43.57 -5.88 -21.65
N LEU A 8 42.99 -6.88 -20.99
CA LEU A 8 41.55 -7.07 -20.85
C LEU A 8 41.15 -6.69 -19.42
N THR A 9 40.67 -5.47 -19.23
CA THR A 9 39.98 -5.03 -18.01
C THR A 9 38.51 -5.43 -18.09
N LEU A 10 38.12 -6.49 -17.38
CA LEU A 10 36.71 -6.81 -17.16
C LEU A 10 36.15 -5.91 -16.05
N LEU A 11 35.22 -5.02 -16.42
CA LEU A 11 34.45 -4.23 -15.46
C LEU A 11 33.46 -5.15 -14.73
N ALA A 12 33.55 -5.17 -13.40
CA ALA A 12 32.55 -5.79 -12.54
C ALA A 12 31.24 -4.98 -12.63
N SER A 13 30.19 -5.62 -13.13
CA SER A 13 28.84 -5.09 -13.13
C SER A 13 28.17 -5.45 -11.80
N THR A 14 28.36 -4.62 -10.77
CA THR A 14 27.57 -4.74 -9.54
C THR A 14 26.19 -4.16 -9.81
N SER A 15 25.22 -5.03 -10.05
CA SER A 15 23.80 -4.69 -10.04
C SER A 15 23.44 -4.23 -8.63
N LEU A 16 23.51 -2.93 -8.38
CA LEU A 16 22.82 -2.32 -7.25
C LEU A 16 21.32 -2.39 -7.57
N ALA A 17 20.70 -3.53 -7.22
CA ALA A 17 19.29 -3.49 -6.87
C ALA A 17 19.17 -2.40 -5.81
N ALA A 18 18.46 -1.32 -6.12
CA ALA A 18 18.18 -0.28 -5.15
C ALA A 18 17.44 -0.95 -4.00
N VAL A 19 18.18 -1.30 -2.95
CA VAL A 19 17.63 -1.67 -1.66
C VAL A 19 16.97 -0.39 -1.18
N LEU A 20 15.70 -0.23 -1.54
CA LEU A 20 14.81 0.70 -0.88
C LEU A 20 15.04 0.47 0.61
N PRO A 21 15.38 1.50 1.41
CA PRO A 21 15.54 1.32 2.84
C PRO A 21 14.19 0.84 3.37
N ARG A 22 14.03 -0.48 3.49
CA ARG A 22 12.93 -1.08 4.23
C ARG A 22 13.12 -0.55 5.63
N SER A 23 12.15 0.21 6.13
CA SER A 23 12.05 0.33 7.57
C SER A 23 12.06 -1.11 8.10
N GLY A 24 12.82 -1.42 9.15
CA GLY A 24 12.83 -2.79 9.72
C GLY A 24 11.43 -3.25 10.16
N LEU A 25 10.47 -2.34 10.19
CA LEU A 25 9.07 -2.55 10.54
C LEU A 25 8.20 -2.97 9.34
N GLY A 26 8.68 -2.85 8.09
CA GLY A 26 7.95 -3.24 6.89
C GLY A 26 7.19 -2.11 6.19
N SER A 27 6.37 -2.48 5.21
CA SER A 27 5.54 -1.55 4.43
C SER A 27 4.29 -2.22 3.87
N TRP A 28 3.29 -1.41 3.51
CA TRP A 28 2.07 -1.84 2.83
C TRP A 28 2.11 -1.47 1.36
N ALA A 29 1.78 -2.43 0.49
CA ALA A 29 1.33 -2.14 -0.87
C ALA A 29 -0.19 -1.87 -0.82
N VAL A 30 -0.58 -0.61 -1.02
CA VAL A 30 -1.97 -0.15 -0.88
C VAL A 30 -2.58 0.09 -2.24
N THR A 31 -3.85 -0.28 -2.39
CA THR A 31 -4.70 0.08 -3.52
C THR A 31 -6.02 0.64 -3.01
N ILE A 32 -6.43 1.78 -3.55
CA ILE A 32 -7.72 2.41 -3.28
C ILE A 32 -8.54 2.40 -4.55
N ASN A 33 -9.75 1.88 -4.46
CA ASN A 33 -10.79 2.01 -5.47
C ASN A 33 -11.95 2.81 -4.87
N LYS A 34 -12.33 3.90 -5.54
CA LYS A 34 -13.44 4.75 -5.13
C LYS A 34 -14.35 4.96 -6.31
N ALA A 35 -15.66 4.82 -6.09
CA ALA A 35 -16.65 5.09 -7.12
C ALA A 35 -17.68 6.11 -6.63
N SER A 36 -18.17 6.94 -7.54
CA SER A 36 -19.24 7.90 -7.29
C SER A 36 -20.10 8.09 -8.55
N TYR A 37 -21.41 7.89 -8.43
CA TYR A 37 -22.35 7.97 -9.54
C TYR A 37 -23.46 9.00 -9.29
N ALA A 38 -24.15 9.41 -10.35
CA ALA A 38 -25.18 10.47 -10.31
C ALA A 38 -26.42 10.10 -9.49
N ASN A 39 -26.71 8.80 -9.32
CA ASN A 39 -27.80 8.31 -8.45
C ASN A 39 -27.46 8.39 -6.95
N GLY A 40 -26.30 8.93 -6.60
CA GLY A 40 -25.81 9.05 -5.22
C GLY A 40 -25.11 7.82 -4.69
N TYR A 41 -24.91 6.78 -5.52
CA TYR A 41 -24.06 5.65 -5.15
C TYR A 41 -22.63 6.11 -4.92
N LYS A 42 -22.03 5.68 -3.81
CA LYS A 42 -20.60 5.84 -3.53
C LYS A 42 -20.03 4.52 -3.00
N SER A 43 -18.80 4.20 -3.36
CA SER A 43 -18.03 3.13 -2.72
C SER A 43 -16.60 3.59 -2.47
N LEU A 44 -15.99 3.05 -1.43
CA LEU A 44 -14.58 3.19 -1.11
C LEU A 44 -14.06 1.83 -0.64
N ASP A 45 -13.18 1.25 -1.44
CA ASP A 45 -12.48 0.00 -1.16
C ASP A 45 -10.99 0.32 -1.01
N ILE A 46 -10.41 -0.05 0.13
CA ILE A 46 -8.99 0.07 0.42
C ILE A 46 -8.47 -1.34 0.66
N SER A 47 -7.51 -1.78 -0.15
CA SER A 47 -6.80 -3.05 0.01
C SER A 47 -5.34 -2.75 0.32
N ALA A 48 -4.75 -3.49 1.25
CA ALA A 48 -3.36 -3.36 1.63
C ALA A 48 -2.72 -4.74 1.79
N VAL A 49 -1.48 -4.88 1.32
CA VAL A 49 -0.65 -6.06 1.58
C VAL A 49 0.55 -5.63 2.39
N TYR A 50 0.55 -5.96 3.67
CA TYR A 50 1.66 -5.71 4.58
C TYR A 50 2.79 -6.69 4.32
N THR A 51 4.03 -6.22 4.18
CA THR A 51 5.22 -7.05 4.03
C THR A 51 6.32 -6.59 4.96
N SER A 52 6.97 -7.53 5.63
CA SER A 52 8.14 -7.29 6.49
C SER A 52 9.03 -8.53 6.52
N ASP A 53 10.17 -8.47 7.20
CA ASP A 53 11.08 -9.61 7.29
C ASP A 53 10.46 -10.82 8.02
N SER A 54 9.49 -10.58 8.91
CA SER A 54 8.72 -11.63 9.58
C SER A 54 7.52 -12.14 8.75
N TYR A 55 7.12 -11.40 7.71
CA TYR A 55 6.02 -11.75 6.80
C TYR A 55 6.44 -11.60 5.34
N PRO A 56 7.31 -12.49 4.83
CA PRO A 56 7.80 -12.42 3.46
C PRO A 56 6.69 -12.64 2.41
N ASP A 57 5.69 -13.47 2.73
CA ASP A 57 4.53 -13.74 1.86
C ASP A 57 3.46 -12.62 1.94
N GLY A 58 3.58 -11.78 2.97
CA GLY A 58 2.70 -10.66 3.25
C GLY A 58 1.34 -11.02 3.87
N ILE A 59 0.69 -10.03 4.46
CA ILE A 59 -0.65 -10.14 5.06
C ILE A 59 -1.60 -9.25 4.28
N SER A 60 -2.59 -9.87 3.62
CA SER A 60 -3.62 -9.15 2.85
C SER A 60 -4.76 -8.71 3.75
N SER A 61 -5.09 -7.41 3.68
CA SER A 61 -6.17 -6.79 4.45
C SER A 61 -6.99 -5.85 3.58
N SER A 62 -8.26 -5.69 3.90
CA SER A 62 -9.14 -4.79 3.16
C SER A 62 -10.16 -4.10 4.05
N CYS A 63 -10.59 -2.91 3.65
CA CYS A 63 -11.69 -2.15 4.22
C CYS A 63 -12.60 -1.65 3.10
N SER A 64 -13.91 -1.85 3.24
CA SER A 64 -14.92 -1.37 2.30
C SER A 64 -15.99 -0.55 2.99
N THR A 65 -16.44 0.50 2.32
CA THR A 65 -17.61 1.30 2.70
C THR A 65 -18.45 1.58 1.45
N VAL A 66 -19.76 1.44 1.58
CA VAL A 66 -20.71 1.65 0.48
C VAL A 66 -21.86 2.53 0.93
N LYS A 67 -22.25 3.46 0.06
CA LYS A 67 -23.50 4.21 0.12
C LYS A 67 -24.32 3.86 -1.12
N PRO A 68 -25.40 3.07 -1.02
CA PRO A 68 -26.13 2.56 -2.19
C PRO A 68 -26.81 3.64 -3.04
N SER A 69 -27.37 4.68 -2.39
CA SER A 69 -28.03 5.79 -3.07
C SER A 69 -27.94 7.08 -2.26
N ALA A 70 -28.39 8.20 -2.81
CA ALA A 70 -28.45 9.48 -2.09
C ALA A 70 -29.38 9.45 -0.87
N ALA A 71 -30.47 8.67 -0.95
CA ALA A 71 -31.50 8.58 0.09
C ALA A 71 -31.15 7.59 1.20
N ASP A 72 -30.28 6.62 0.91
CA ASP A 72 -29.88 5.59 1.87
C ASP A 72 -28.77 6.10 2.80
N PRO A 73 -28.75 5.62 4.07
CA PRO A 73 -27.61 5.85 4.95
C PRO A 73 -26.35 5.16 4.38
N GLU A 74 -25.19 5.69 4.74
CA GLU A 74 -23.92 5.02 4.48
C GLU A 74 -23.84 3.73 5.30
N GLN A 75 -23.46 2.63 4.66
CA GLN A 75 -23.35 1.35 5.35
C GLN A 75 -22.15 1.35 6.29
N PRO A 76 -22.21 0.59 7.40
CA PRO A 76 -21.07 0.42 8.29
C PRO A 76 -19.85 -0.05 7.51
N ARG A 77 -18.71 0.52 7.85
CA ARG A 77 -17.44 0.12 7.28
C ARG A 77 -17.11 -1.31 7.69
N THR A 78 -16.74 -2.14 6.72
CA THR A 78 -16.34 -3.53 6.93
C THR A 78 -14.86 -3.67 6.65
N CYS A 79 -14.08 -4.07 7.66
CA CYS A 79 -12.65 -4.29 7.54
C CYS A 79 -12.27 -5.72 7.93
N SER A 80 -11.15 -6.22 7.39
CA SER A 80 -10.48 -7.44 7.86
C SER A 80 -10.13 -7.32 9.35
N ALA A 81 -10.12 -8.44 10.08
CA ALA A 81 -9.85 -8.44 11.51
C ALA A 81 -8.48 -7.80 11.82
N GLY A 82 -8.46 -6.88 12.80
CA GLY A 82 -7.25 -6.17 13.20
C GLY A 82 -6.72 -5.15 12.19
N PHE A 83 -7.46 -4.84 11.12
CA PHE A 83 -7.06 -3.84 10.13
C PHE A 83 -7.99 -2.63 10.15
N GLU A 84 -7.42 -1.45 10.21
CA GLU A 84 -8.11 -0.19 9.99
C GLU A 84 -7.38 0.61 8.91
N ALA A 85 -8.17 1.27 8.07
CA ALA A 85 -7.64 2.16 7.04
C ALA A 85 -8.47 3.43 7.00
N SER A 86 -7.95 4.56 6.53
CA SER A 86 -8.74 5.76 6.23
C SER A 86 -8.10 6.52 5.08
N TYR A 87 -8.91 7.23 4.31
CA TYR A 87 -8.44 8.05 3.19
C TYR A 87 -9.11 9.42 3.25
N ASP A 88 -8.30 10.47 3.34
CA ASP A 88 -8.77 11.85 3.52
C ASP A 88 -8.94 12.64 2.21
N GLY A 89 -8.63 12.02 1.06
CA GLY A 89 -8.61 12.67 -0.25
C GLY A 89 -7.21 12.96 -0.79
N SER A 90 -6.17 12.82 0.02
CA SER A 90 -4.76 13.00 -0.38
C SER A 90 -3.86 11.89 0.14
N SER A 91 -4.11 11.43 1.36
CA SER A 91 -3.27 10.47 2.08
C SER A 91 -4.11 9.34 2.63
N VAL A 92 -3.49 8.16 2.70
CA VAL A 92 -4.06 6.99 3.35
C VAL A 92 -3.37 6.77 4.69
N SER A 93 -4.14 6.47 5.73
CA SER A 93 -3.64 6.07 7.04
C SER A 93 -4.06 4.63 7.30
N LEU A 94 -3.14 3.83 7.81
CA LEU A 94 -3.27 2.39 7.99
C LEU A 94 -2.86 2.03 9.40
N GLN A 95 -3.61 1.10 9.98
CA GLN A 95 -3.32 0.46 11.24
C GLN A 95 -3.58 -1.03 11.07
N GLN A 96 -2.65 -1.85 11.53
CA GLN A 96 -2.81 -3.30 11.47
C GLN A 96 -2.22 -3.97 12.72
N THR A 97 -2.99 -4.83 13.36
CA THR A 97 -2.48 -5.73 14.39
C THR A 97 -1.85 -6.96 13.72
N VAL A 98 -0.60 -7.25 14.09
CA VAL A 98 0.20 -8.39 13.63
C VAL A 98 0.60 -9.24 14.82
N GLU A 99 0.55 -10.56 14.70
CA GLU A 99 0.72 -11.47 15.85
C GLU A 99 2.18 -11.91 16.05
N LEU A 100 2.94 -12.03 14.97
CA LEU A 100 4.37 -12.34 14.92
C LEU A 100 5.18 -11.09 14.54
N PRO A 101 6.45 -10.99 14.95
CA PRO A 101 7.13 -11.81 15.96
C PRO A 101 6.70 -11.47 17.41
N ILE A 102 5.95 -10.37 17.59
CA ILE A 102 5.34 -9.91 18.83
C ILE A 102 3.94 -9.41 18.45
N ASN A 103 2.94 -9.63 19.30
CA ASN A 103 1.62 -9.02 19.10
C ASN A 103 1.77 -7.51 19.17
N ALA A 104 1.72 -6.85 18.01
CA ALA A 104 1.97 -5.44 17.88
C ALA A 104 1.00 -4.83 16.88
N THR A 105 0.64 -3.58 17.12
CA THR A 105 -0.11 -2.76 16.17
C THR A 105 0.87 -1.88 15.43
N VAL A 106 0.96 -2.05 14.12
CA VAL A 106 1.77 -1.23 13.22
C VAL A 106 0.90 -0.11 12.62
N PHE A 107 1.51 1.05 12.42
CA PHE A 107 0.87 2.24 11.86
C PHE A 107 1.70 2.82 10.73
N GLY A 108 1.02 3.37 9.73
CA GLY A 108 1.66 4.14 8.67
C GLY A 108 0.69 5.09 8.00
N SER A 109 1.24 6.12 7.40
CA SER A 109 0.48 7.03 6.55
C SER A 109 1.33 7.47 5.37
N GLY A 110 0.71 7.63 4.22
CA GLY A 110 1.41 8.03 3.00
C GLY A 110 0.49 8.69 1.98
N PRO A 111 1.05 9.55 1.11
CA PRO A 111 0.29 10.18 0.05
C PRO A 111 -0.12 9.14 -1.00
N ILE A 112 -1.35 9.25 -1.51
CA ILE A 112 -1.84 8.41 -2.60
C ILE A 112 -2.65 9.26 -3.58
N LYS A 113 -2.18 9.29 -4.83
CA LYS A 113 -2.85 10.01 -5.90
C LYS A 113 -3.83 9.07 -6.59
N LEU A 114 -5.11 9.42 -6.54
CA LEU A 114 -6.10 8.70 -7.34
C LEU A 114 -6.11 9.23 -8.77
N THR A 115 -6.11 8.30 -9.71
CA THR A 115 -6.35 8.55 -11.13
C THR A 115 -7.81 8.26 -11.41
N THR A 116 -8.44 9.08 -12.27
CA THR A 116 -9.83 8.87 -12.64
C THR A 116 -9.94 8.04 -13.90
N SER A 117 -10.88 7.10 -13.90
CA SER A 117 -11.27 6.30 -15.05
C SER A 117 -12.80 6.29 -15.17
N GLY A 118 -13.30 5.97 -16.37
CA GLY A 118 -14.74 5.87 -16.67
C GLY A 118 -15.52 7.16 -16.41
N ALA A 119 -15.66 8.03 -17.41
CA ALA A 119 -16.47 9.25 -17.36
C ALA A 119 -16.35 10.10 -16.05
N GLY A 120 -15.21 10.05 -15.36
CA GLY A 120 -14.99 10.76 -14.10
C GLY A 120 -15.64 10.13 -12.86
N ARG A 121 -16.03 8.85 -12.91
CA ARG A 121 -16.84 8.19 -11.86
C ARG A 121 -16.07 7.21 -11.01
N ILE A 122 -15.01 6.62 -11.56
CA ILE A 122 -14.17 5.65 -10.89
C ILE A 122 -12.81 6.31 -10.63
N TYR A 123 -12.26 6.09 -9.45
CA TYR A 123 -11.00 6.64 -9.01
C TYR A 123 -10.16 5.49 -8.44
N THR A 124 -8.97 5.30 -8.97
CA THR A 124 -8.07 4.22 -8.59
C THR A 124 -6.69 4.79 -8.31
N GLY A 125 -6.06 4.36 -7.22
CA GLY A 125 -4.68 4.71 -6.93
C GLY A 125 -3.99 3.59 -6.18
N SER A 126 -2.68 3.53 -6.33
CA SER A 126 -1.84 2.60 -5.60
C SER A 126 -0.61 3.33 -5.07
N ALA A 127 -0.15 2.96 -3.89
CA ALA A 127 1.05 3.51 -3.27
C ALA A 127 1.68 2.49 -2.33
N THR A 128 2.98 2.63 -2.10
CA THR A 128 3.66 1.95 -1.00
C THR A 128 3.67 2.87 0.21
N VAL A 129 3.20 2.38 1.35
CA VAL A 129 3.17 3.12 2.62
C VAL A 129 4.13 2.43 3.58
N GLU A 130 5.18 3.13 3.99
CA GLU A 130 6.11 2.62 5.00
C GLU A 130 5.46 2.63 6.38
N VAL A 131 5.81 1.64 7.21
CA VAL A 131 5.44 1.65 8.63
C VAL A 131 6.24 2.74 9.34
N THR A 132 5.53 3.66 9.98
CA THR A 132 6.14 4.79 10.72
C THR A 132 6.30 4.48 12.20
N SER A 133 5.44 3.62 12.76
CA SER A 133 5.49 3.24 14.17
C SER A 133 4.86 1.88 14.41
N ALA A 134 5.26 1.25 15.53
CA ALA A 134 4.68 0.01 16.02
C ALA A 134 4.54 0.09 17.55
N THR A 135 3.43 -0.40 18.10
CA THR A 135 3.18 -0.47 19.55
C THR A 135 2.81 -1.91 19.92
N ALA A 136 3.45 -2.45 20.95
CA ALA A 136 3.09 -3.74 21.55
C ALA A 136 2.23 -3.55 22.81
#